data_AF-A0AA87MU24-F1
#
_entry.id   AF-A0AA87MU24-F1
#
_cell.length_a   1.000
_cell.length_b   1.000
_cell.length_c   1.000
_cell.angle_alpha   90.00
_cell.angle_beta   90.00
_cell.angle_gamma   90.00
#
_symmetry.space_group_name_H-M   'P 1'
#
loop_
_entity.id
_entity.type
_entity.pdbx_description
1 polymer ?
#
loop_
_entity_poly.entity_id
_entity_poly.type
_entity_poly.pdbx_seq_one_letter_code
_entity_poly.pdbx_strand_id
1 'polypeptide(L)'
;MKRPIIVNFDSFRYHLLEENFPFFRRSFILRWLGLFSILLLVFNLSILAEENDNFESENNSLENNQEISHEDLLSDWWLKSDRTWKAWIENENTAEEGEAKEEFNTAYSMSLDFYRNGSDGSKSEWRDEVLDWTVNHFNQSLGTRKMGHAAYILKLFYDVSRVIGIGNGTIKGIDSQNEYDIREYFAGDLIVYMQKANDFQYETFMKTLIPSKITDSRLVFNLACLNSNRGKKKEMLKYMKIALALGKPKSHFKGDPDFKKFWNDPDFLKLIR
;
A
#
# COMPACT_ATOMS: atom_id res chain seq x y z
N MET A 1 23.34 -25.02 11.68
CA MET A 1 23.33 -23.55 11.86
C MET A 1 23.18 -22.88 10.49
N LYS A 2 22.00 -22.33 10.17
CA LYS A 2 21.79 -21.55 8.94
C LYS A 2 22.43 -20.17 9.13
N ARG A 3 23.33 -19.76 8.23
CA ARG A 3 23.93 -18.42 8.27
C ARG A 3 22.86 -17.38 7.95
N PRO A 4 22.79 -16.25 8.67
CA PRO A 4 21.92 -15.15 8.28
C PRO A 4 22.35 -14.62 6.91
N ILE A 5 21.36 -14.42 6.02
CA ILE A 5 21.57 -13.75 4.74
C ILE A 5 21.71 -12.26 5.08
N ILE A 6 22.93 -11.73 4.96
CA ILE A 6 23.20 -10.29 5.11
C ILE A 6 22.70 -9.63 3.83
N VAL A 7 21.46 -9.12 3.87
CA VAL A 7 20.90 -8.30 2.79
C VAL A 7 21.45 -6.88 2.95
N ASN A 8 22.17 -6.38 1.94
CA ASN A 8 22.71 -5.03 1.98
C ASN A 8 21.57 -4.00 1.86
N PHE A 9 21.48 -3.09 2.83
CA PHE A 9 20.37 -2.15 3.05
C PHE A 9 20.12 -1.21 1.86
N ASP A 10 21.14 -0.93 1.05
CA ASP A 10 21.07 0.02 -0.06
C ASP A 10 20.61 -0.60 -1.39
N SER A 11 20.77 -1.91 -1.62
CA SER A 11 20.43 -2.52 -2.91
C SER A 11 18.92 -2.53 -3.20
N PHE A 12 18.10 -2.77 -2.17
CA PHE A 12 16.63 -2.75 -2.32
C PHE A 12 16.06 -1.34 -2.33
N ARG A 13 16.81 -0.36 -1.82
CA ARG A 13 16.44 1.06 -1.87
C ARG A 13 16.47 1.56 -3.31
N TYR A 14 17.40 1.07 -4.12
CA TYR A 14 17.47 1.38 -5.55
C TYR A 14 16.29 0.78 -6.33
N HIS A 15 15.81 -0.44 -6.03
CA HIS A 15 14.66 -1.01 -6.78
C HIS A 15 13.28 -0.49 -6.40
N LEU A 16 13.12 0.11 -5.21
CA LEU A 16 11.88 0.84 -4.86
C LEU A 16 11.89 2.27 -5.40
N LEU A 17 13.06 2.91 -5.56
CA LEU A 17 13.17 4.34 -5.92
C LEU A 17 13.69 4.62 -7.35
N GLU A 18 14.23 3.65 -8.10
CA GLU A 18 14.88 3.91 -9.41
C GLU A 18 14.06 3.48 -10.63
N GLU A 19 12.89 4.09 -10.80
CA GLU A 19 12.39 4.37 -12.14
C GLU A 19 12.39 5.90 -12.35
N ASN A 20 13.54 6.43 -12.79
CA ASN A 20 13.83 7.76 -13.34
C ASN A 20 13.46 9.02 -12.52
N PHE A 21 14.46 9.62 -11.85
CA PHE A 21 14.43 11.02 -11.38
C PHE A 21 14.91 12.01 -12.46
N PRO A 22 14.32 13.23 -12.52
CA PRO A 22 15.00 14.35 -11.87
C PRO A 22 14.08 15.18 -10.96
N PHE A 23 14.56 15.43 -9.74
CA PHE A 23 14.47 16.67 -8.95
C PHE A 23 13.13 17.45 -8.87
N PHE A 24 12.51 17.54 -7.69
CA PHE A 24 11.88 18.80 -7.26
C PHE A 24 11.96 19.05 -5.74
N ARG A 25 12.68 20.14 -5.42
CA ARG A 25 12.79 20.79 -4.11
C ARG A 25 11.57 21.72 -3.89
N ARG A 26 10.95 21.61 -2.72
CA ARG A 26 10.55 22.71 -1.81
C ARG A 26 9.66 23.89 -2.26
N SER A 27 9.07 23.94 -3.45
CA SER A 27 8.34 25.16 -3.90
C SER A 27 6.81 25.06 -4.03
N PHE A 28 6.17 23.91 -3.79
CA PHE A 28 4.74 23.76 -4.10
C PHE A 28 3.78 24.12 -2.94
N ILE A 29 4.27 24.14 -1.70
CA ILE A 29 3.40 24.28 -0.51
C ILE A 29 2.96 25.74 -0.26
N LEU A 30 3.68 26.75 -0.76
CA LEU A 30 3.32 28.16 -0.48
C LEU A 30 2.16 28.70 -1.32
N ARG A 31 1.80 28.07 -2.44
CA ARG A 31 0.79 28.64 -3.36
C ARG A 31 -0.65 28.23 -3.02
N TRP A 32 -0.83 27.12 -2.29
CA TRP A 32 -2.14 26.63 -1.87
C TRP A 32 -2.63 27.24 -0.55
N LEU A 33 -1.72 27.69 0.33
CA LEU A 33 -2.08 28.36 1.59
C LEU A 33 -2.74 29.74 1.37
N GLY A 34 -2.45 30.44 0.27
CA GLY A 34 -3.04 31.75 -0.02
C GLY A 34 -4.50 31.70 -0.49
N LEU A 35 -4.90 30.63 -1.17
CA LEU A 35 -6.26 30.48 -1.71
C LEU A 35 -7.25 29.94 -0.67
N PHE A 36 -6.77 29.16 0.31
CA PHE A 36 -7.60 28.63 1.40
C PHE A 36 -8.06 29.71 2.38
N SER A 37 -7.21 30.72 2.64
CA SER A 37 -7.50 31.84 3.55
C SER A 37 -8.62 32.76 3.04
N ILE A 38 -8.78 32.89 1.72
CA ILE A 38 -9.83 33.73 1.11
C ILE A 38 -11.19 33.02 1.19
N LEU A 39 -11.22 31.70 1.04
CA LEU A 39 -12.45 30.89 1.17
C LEU A 39 -13.00 30.88 2.60
N LEU A 40 -12.15 30.83 3.62
CA LEU A 40 -12.56 30.91 5.03
C LEU A 40 -13.15 32.29 5.41
N LEU A 41 -12.72 33.37 4.74
CA LEU A 41 -13.23 34.72 5.00
C LEU A 41 -14.65 34.94 4.43
N VAL A 42 -14.98 34.29 3.32
CA VAL A 42 -16.33 34.37 2.70
C VAL A 42 -17.35 33.50 3.45
N PHE A 43 -16.91 32.37 4.02
CA PHE A 43 -17.81 31.48 4.78
C PHE A 43 -18.26 32.08 6.12
N ASN A 44 -17.37 32.81 6.81
CA ASN A 44 -17.72 33.44 8.10
C ASN A 44 -18.69 34.63 7.97
N LEU A 45 -18.75 35.29 6.82
CA LEU A 45 -19.73 36.36 6.55
C LEU A 45 -21.13 35.83 6.24
N SER A 46 -21.24 34.57 5.77
CA SER A 46 -22.55 33.96 5.45
C SER A 46 -23.25 33.45 6.71
N ILE A 47 -22.48 32.92 7.67
CA ILE A 47 -23.01 32.39 8.94
C ILE A 47 -23.52 33.53 9.86
N LEU A 48 -22.96 34.74 9.76
CA LEU A 48 -23.37 35.88 10.59
C LEU A 48 -24.66 36.58 10.11
N ALA A 49 -25.13 36.28 8.90
CA ALA A 49 -26.33 36.89 8.32
C ALA A 49 -27.62 36.10 8.58
N GLU A 50 -27.51 34.88 9.12
CA GLU A 50 -28.63 33.94 9.27
C GLU A 50 -29.10 33.77 10.74
N GLU A 51 -28.55 34.58 11.66
CA GLU A 51 -28.88 34.52 13.11
C GLU A 51 -30.01 35.48 13.54
N ASN A 52 -30.80 36.00 12.60
CA ASN A 52 -32.01 36.76 12.90
C ASN A 52 -33.12 36.37 11.94
N ASP A 53 -33.83 35.28 12.24
CA ASP A 53 -35.30 35.29 12.23
C ASP A 53 -35.88 33.98 12.84
N ASN A 54 -36.54 34.18 13.98
CA ASN A 54 -37.69 33.48 14.54
C ASN A 54 -37.65 31.97 14.89
N PHE A 55 -37.72 31.78 16.20
CA PHE A 55 -38.32 30.69 16.96
C PHE A 55 -39.81 30.50 16.60
N GLU A 56 -40.21 29.29 16.19
CA GLU A 56 -41.49 28.71 16.62
C GLU A 56 -41.35 27.18 16.66
N SER A 57 -41.85 26.59 17.75
CA SER A 57 -41.67 25.19 18.08
C SER A 57 -42.72 24.33 17.39
N GLU A 58 -42.32 23.22 16.79
CA GLU A 58 -43.24 22.09 16.66
C GLU A 58 -42.48 20.76 16.75
N ASN A 59 -42.77 20.03 17.83
CA ASN A 59 -42.42 18.63 17.99
C ASN A 59 -43.01 17.82 16.83
N ASN A 60 -42.15 17.24 16.00
CA ASN A 60 -42.49 16.00 15.33
C ASN A 60 -41.26 15.09 15.29
N SER A 61 -41.35 14.03 16.08
CA SER A 61 -40.58 12.81 15.95
C SER A 61 -40.72 12.28 14.53
N LEU A 62 -39.71 12.48 13.72
CA LEU A 62 -39.48 11.71 12.51
C LEU A 62 -38.18 10.95 12.74
N GLU A 63 -38.31 9.64 13.01
CA GLU A 63 -37.26 8.66 12.75
C GLU A 63 -36.85 8.82 11.29
N ASN A 64 -35.83 9.64 11.07
CA ASN A 64 -35.22 9.80 9.77
C ASN A 64 -34.34 8.56 9.54
N ASN A 65 -34.96 7.48 9.07
CA ASN A 65 -34.25 6.39 8.39
C ASN A 65 -33.75 6.93 7.04
N GLN A 66 -32.77 7.84 7.10
CA GLN A 66 -31.99 8.19 5.94
C GLN A 66 -31.06 7.00 5.69
N GLU A 67 -31.38 6.21 4.68
CA GLU A 67 -30.54 5.12 4.19
C GLU A 67 -29.18 5.74 3.82
N ILE A 68 -28.18 5.57 4.68
CA ILE A 68 -26.83 6.09 4.45
C ILE A 68 -26.32 5.44 3.17
N SER A 69 -25.91 6.26 2.19
CA SER A 69 -25.47 5.74 0.90
C SER A 69 -24.18 4.92 1.06
N HIS A 70 -23.98 3.95 0.18
CA HIS A 70 -22.75 3.14 0.19
C HIS A 70 -21.49 3.99 -0.03
N GLU A 71 -21.56 5.02 -0.88
CA GLU A 71 -20.46 5.96 -1.12
C GLU A 71 -20.09 6.74 0.16
N ASP A 72 -21.09 7.16 0.95
CA ASP A 72 -20.85 7.86 2.23
C ASP A 72 -20.14 6.94 3.24
N LEU A 73 -20.53 5.67 3.30
CA LEU A 73 -19.89 4.68 4.17
C LEU A 73 -18.43 4.42 3.77
N LEU A 74 -18.16 4.39 2.47
CA LEU A 74 -16.82 4.19 1.93
C LEU A 74 -15.89 5.36 2.22
N SER A 75 -16.39 6.57 1.99
CA SER A 75 -15.68 7.79 2.33
C SER A 75 -15.39 7.89 3.83
N ASP A 76 -16.37 7.57 4.68
CA ASP A 76 -16.21 7.62 6.15
C ASP A 76 -15.19 6.59 6.64
N TRP A 77 -15.27 5.34 6.16
CA TRP A 77 -14.28 4.31 6.50
C TRP A 77 -12.87 4.75 6.14
N TRP A 78 -12.67 5.21 4.90
CA TRP A 78 -11.37 5.63 4.41
C TRP A 78 -10.79 6.76 5.26
N LEU A 79 -11.60 7.80 5.50
CA LEU A 79 -11.18 8.98 6.28
C LEU A 79 -10.86 8.60 7.73
N LYS A 80 -11.68 7.75 8.34
CA LYS A 80 -11.47 7.30 9.72
C LYS A 80 -10.23 6.43 9.85
N SER A 81 -10.00 5.50 8.93
CA SER A 81 -8.80 4.66 8.90
C SER A 81 -7.53 5.48 8.67
N ASP A 82 -7.55 6.44 7.74
CA ASP A 82 -6.42 7.34 7.50
C ASP A 82 -6.11 8.24 8.72
N ARG A 83 -7.15 8.84 9.32
CA ARG A 83 -6.99 9.67 10.52
C ARG A 83 -6.41 8.90 11.69
N THR A 84 -6.95 7.72 11.99
CA THR A 84 -6.49 6.89 13.12
C THR A 84 -5.10 6.30 12.86
N TRP A 85 -4.78 5.96 11.61
CA TRP A 85 -3.42 5.60 11.21
C TRP A 85 -2.41 6.72 11.49
N LYS A 86 -2.72 7.95 11.08
CA LYS A 86 -1.87 9.13 11.34
C LYS A 86 -1.72 9.39 12.83
N ALA A 87 -2.82 9.32 13.58
CA ALA A 87 -2.78 9.46 15.03
C ALA A 87 -1.87 8.41 15.69
N TRP A 88 -1.92 7.15 15.25
CA TRP A 88 -1.00 6.13 15.76
C TRP A 88 0.46 6.48 15.46
N ILE A 89 0.78 6.91 14.23
CA ILE A 89 2.13 7.35 13.88
C ILE A 89 2.60 8.54 14.72
N GLU A 90 1.72 9.51 14.96
CA GLU A 90 2.03 10.72 15.73
C GLU A 90 2.28 10.43 17.22
N ASN A 91 1.64 9.40 17.76
CA ASN A 91 1.77 8.97 19.16
C ASN A 91 2.80 7.83 19.34
N GLU A 92 3.66 7.55 18.34
CA GLU A 92 4.68 6.51 18.45
C GLU A 92 5.66 6.80 19.60
N ASN A 93 5.87 5.84 20.50
CA ASN A 93 6.67 5.96 21.73
C ASN A 93 6.12 6.95 22.78
N THR A 94 4.83 7.30 22.72
CA THR A 94 4.14 8.05 23.79
C THR A 94 3.30 7.11 24.67
N ALA A 95 2.70 7.63 25.73
CA ALA A 95 1.80 6.84 26.59
C ALA A 95 0.50 6.45 25.86
N GLU A 96 0.13 7.23 24.86
CA GLU A 96 -1.09 7.13 24.07
C GLU A 96 -0.95 6.18 22.87
N GLU A 97 0.25 5.68 22.55
CA GLU A 97 0.49 4.80 21.39
C GLU A 97 -0.46 3.59 21.37
N GLY A 98 -0.65 2.95 22.53
CA GLY A 98 -1.48 1.76 22.66
C GLY A 98 -2.95 2.03 22.33
N GLU A 99 -3.48 3.15 22.81
CA GLU A 99 -4.85 3.59 22.55
C GLU A 99 -5.02 3.95 21.06
N ALA A 100 -4.13 4.78 20.52
CA ALA A 100 -4.18 5.19 19.10
C ALA A 100 -4.09 3.98 18.14
N LYS A 101 -3.29 2.97 18.50
CA LYS A 101 -3.19 1.72 17.73
C LYS A 101 -4.49 0.90 17.76
N GLU A 102 -5.15 0.80 18.92
CA GLU A 102 -6.43 0.09 19.04
C GLU A 102 -7.58 0.85 18.34
N GLU A 103 -7.55 2.19 18.35
CA GLU A 103 -8.47 2.99 17.56
C GLU A 103 -8.30 2.73 16.06
N PHE A 104 -7.05 2.67 15.57
CA PHE A 104 -6.76 2.31 14.18
C PHE A 104 -7.25 0.90 13.84
N ASN A 105 -6.96 -0.08 14.70
CA ASN A 105 -7.45 -1.45 14.55
C ASN A 105 -8.98 -1.50 14.42
N THR A 106 -9.67 -0.77 15.28
CA THR A 106 -11.14 -0.67 15.29
C THR A 106 -11.65 -0.04 13.99
N ALA A 107 -11.08 1.09 13.58
CA ALA A 107 -11.46 1.78 12.35
C ALA A 107 -11.26 0.90 11.11
N TYR A 108 -10.07 0.29 10.99
CA TYR A 108 -9.76 -0.58 9.86
C TYR A 108 -10.70 -1.80 9.80
N SER A 109 -11.01 -2.40 10.96
CA SER A 109 -11.87 -3.58 11.08
C SER A 109 -13.34 -3.32 10.73
N MET A 110 -13.80 -2.07 10.72
CA MET A 110 -15.17 -1.72 10.27
C MET A 110 -15.44 -2.16 8.82
N SER A 111 -14.39 -2.32 8.00
CA SER A 111 -14.48 -2.90 6.66
C SER A 111 -15.19 -4.27 6.63
N LEU A 112 -15.06 -5.08 7.69
CA LEU A 112 -15.70 -6.38 7.80
C LEU A 112 -17.23 -6.26 7.91
N ASP A 113 -17.70 -5.30 8.70
CA ASP A 113 -19.13 -5.13 8.93
C ASP A 113 -19.81 -4.51 7.71
N PHE A 114 -19.14 -3.56 7.06
CA PHE A 114 -19.63 -3.01 5.78
C PHE A 114 -19.68 -4.08 4.69
N TYR A 115 -18.68 -4.96 4.60
CA TYR A 115 -18.70 -6.05 3.64
C TYR A 115 -19.86 -7.04 3.88
N ARG A 116 -20.13 -7.40 5.15
CA ARG A 116 -21.19 -8.35 5.50
C ARG A 116 -22.59 -7.83 5.18
N ASN A 117 -22.80 -6.53 5.35
CA ASN A 117 -24.11 -5.89 5.19
C ASN A 117 -24.32 -5.27 3.80
N GLY A 118 -23.28 -5.20 2.96
CA GLY A 118 -23.34 -4.60 1.63
C GLY A 118 -23.93 -5.48 0.52
N SER A 119 -24.36 -4.86 -0.57
CA SER A 119 -24.72 -5.53 -1.83
C SER A 119 -23.49 -6.16 -2.51
N ASP A 120 -23.67 -7.06 -3.48
CA ASP A 120 -22.54 -7.71 -4.16
C ASP A 120 -21.67 -6.73 -4.98
N GLY A 121 -22.27 -5.68 -5.58
CA GLY A 121 -21.54 -4.60 -6.24
C GLY A 121 -20.69 -3.81 -5.24
N SER A 122 -21.33 -3.36 -4.16
CA SER A 122 -20.69 -2.70 -3.02
C SER A 122 -19.55 -3.53 -2.41
N LYS A 123 -19.71 -4.86 -2.32
CA LYS A 123 -18.66 -5.76 -1.82
C LYS A 123 -17.42 -5.81 -2.70
N SER A 124 -17.55 -5.61 -4.02
CA SER A 124 -16.36 -5.57 -4.89
C SER A 124 -15.58 -4.30 -4.70
N GLU A 125 -16.25 -3.17 -4.80
CA GLU A 125 -15.66 -1.86 -4.55
C GLU A 125 -15.01 -1.80 -3.17
N TRP A 126 -15.65 -2.37 -2.15
CA TRP A 126 -15.06 -2.48 -0.83
C TRP A 126 -13.75 -3.26 -0.78
N ARG A 127 -13.64 -4.40 -1.47
CA ARG A 127 -12.39 -5.15 -1.51
C ARG A 127 -11.28 -4.34 -2.19
N ASP A 128 -11.64 -3.60 -3.23
CA ASP A 128 -10.71 -2.85 -4.07
C ASP A 128 -10.15 -1.65 -3.28
N GLU A 129 -11.01 -0.93 -2.56
CA GLU A 129 -10.66 0.20 -1.71
C GLU A 129 -9.86 -0.21 -0.46
N VAL A 130 -10.23 -1.32 0.19
CA VAL A 130 -9.44 -1.86 1.32
C VAL A 130 -8.05 -2.28 0.85
N LEU A 131 -7.93 -2.86 -0.35
CA LEU A 131 -6.65 -3.22 -0.93
C LEU A 131 -5.84 -1.96 -1.29
N ASP A 132 -6.42 -0.96 -1.94
CA ASP A 132 -5.74 0.31 -2.27
C ASP A 132 -5.18 1.00 -1.03
N TRP A 133 -6.02 1.22 -0.02
CA TRP A 133 -5.60 1.83 1.23
C TRP A 133 -4.43 1.06 1.86
N THR A 134 -4.55 -0.27 1.92
CA THR A 134 -3.53 -1.15 2.50
C THR A 134 -2.20 -1.05 1.75
N VAL A 135 -2.24 -1.14 0.42
CA VAL A 135 -1.05 -1.15 -0.43
C VAL A 135 -0.30 0.16 -0.31
N ASN A 136 -1.01 1.29 -0.34
CA ASN A 136 -0.41 2.62 -0.19
C ASN A 136 0.31 2.77 1.17
N HIS A 137 -0.36 2.45 2.27
CA HIS A 137 0.21 2.62 3.61
C HIS A 137 1.30 1.58 3.93
N PHE A 138 1.17 0.37 3.40
CA PHE A 138 2.22 -0.64 3.50
C PHE A 138 3.48 -0.20 2.75
N ASN A 139 3.33 0.25 1.50
CA ASN A 139 4.45 0.76 0.70
C ASN A 139 5.12 1.97 1.39
N GLN A 140 4.33 2.93 1.88
CA GLN A 140 4.83 4.09 2.63
C GLN A 140 5.62 3.65 3.87
N SER A 141 5.12 2.66 4.61
CA SER A 141 5.81 2.10 5.78
C SER A 141 7.15 1.46 5.40
N LEU A 142 7.22 0.74 4.28
CA LEU A 142 8.47 0.19 3.75
C LEU A 142 9.45 1.29 3.32
N GLY A 143 8.96 2.32 2.61
CA GLY A 143 9.76 3.45 2.13
C GLY A 143 10.37 4.27 3.28
N THR A 144 9.60 4.47 4.36
CA THR A 144 10.03 5.15 5.59
C THR A 144 10.76 4.24 6.57
N ARG A 145 10.99 2.96 6.22
CA ARG A 145 11.66 1.94 7.03
C ARG A 145 10.97 1.62 8.37
N LYS A 146 9.68 1.92 8.47
CA LYS A 146 8.83 1.59 9.63
C LYS A 146 8.31 0.16 9.52
N MET A 147 9.19 -0.81 9.76
CA MET A 147 8.88 -2.24 9.59
C MET A 147 7.77 -2.75 10.53
N GLY A 148 7.66 -2.19 11.75
CA GLY A 148 6.58 -2.53 12.69
C GLY A 148 5.21 -2.12 12.15
N HIS A 149 5.12 -0.92 11.55
CA HIS A 149 3.92 -0.40 10.89
C HIS A 149 3.55 -1.25 9.67
N ALA A 150 4.53 -1.56 8.80
CA ALA A 150 4.32 -2.45 7.66
C ALA A 150 3.82 -3.84 8.09
N ALA A 151 4.43 -4.43 9.11
CA ALA A 151 4.02 -5.73 9.65
C ALA A 151 2.59 -5.71 10.17
N TYR A 152 2.20 -4.63 10.86
CA TYR A 152 0.87 -4.52 11.45
C TYR A 152 -0.23 -4.37 10.40
N ILE A 153 -0.06 -3.49 9.41
CA ILE A 153 -1.01 -3.36 8.29
C ILE A 153 -1.12 -4.68 7.53
N LEU A 154 0.02 -5.32 7.22
CA LEU A 154 0.01 -6.60 6.51
C LEU A 154 -0.76 -7.67 7.29
N LYS A 155 -0.60 -7.73 8.61
CA LYS A 155 -1.38 -8.63 9.45
C LYS A 155 -2.88 -8.33 9.38
N LEU A 156 -3.27 -7.06 9.55
CA LEU A 156 -4.69 -6.67 9.49
C LEU A 156 -5.31 -7.02 8.14
N PHE A 157 -4.64 -6.67 7.04
CA PHE A 157 -5.14 -7.01 5.71
C PHE A 157 -5.16 -8.52 5.46
N TYR A 158 -4.16 -9.27 5.93
CA TYR A 158 -4.15 -10.72 5.85
C TYR A 158 -5.37 -11.33 6.56
N ASP A 159 -5.74 -10.81 7.74
CA ASP A 159 -6.91 -11.28 8.48
C ASP A 159 -8.23 -10.85 7.79
N VAL A 160 -8.33 -9.58 7.35
CA VAL A 160 -9.53 -9.02 6.70
C VAL A 160 -9.80 -9.65 5.33
N SER A 161 -8.77 -9.79 4.48
CA SER A 161 -8.90 -10.33 3.12
C SER A 161 -9.36 -11.79 3.07
N ARG A 162 -9.21 -12.54 4.17
CA ARG A 162 -9.77 -13.90 4.29
C ARG A 162 -11.28 -13.92 4.47
N VAL A 163 -11.86 -12.82 4.91
CA VAL A 163 -13.31 -12.65 5.07
C VAL A 163 -13.88 -11.96 3.84
N ILE A 164 -13.29 -10.83 3.44
CA ILE A 164 -13.86 -10.00 2.38
C ILE A 164 -13.41 -10.44 0.98
N GLY A 165 -12.32 -11.20 0.88
CA GLY A 165 -11.62 -11.50 -0.36
C GLY A 165 -10.50 -10.50 -0.64
N ILE A 166 -9.80 -10.68 -1.76
CA ILE A 166 -8.77 -9.72 -2.22
C ILE A 166 -9.39 -8.87 -3.33
N GLY A 167 -9.22 -7.56 -3.27
CA GLY A 167 -9.67 -6.64 -4.32
C GLY A 167 -8.92 -6.83 -5.63
N ASN A 168 -9.44 -6.28 -6.72
CA ASN A 168 -8.75 -6.11 -7.99
C ASN A 168 -8.74 -4.62 -8.32
N GLY A 169 -7.80 -4.17 -9.12
CA GLY A 169 -7.76 -2.76 -9.48
C GLY A 169 -6.40 -2.36 -10.00
N THR A 170 -6.25 -1.07 -10.21
CA THR A 170 -4.99 -0.48 -10.60
C THR A 170 -4.56 0.55 -9.56
N ILE A 171 -3.25 0.70 -9.42
CA ILE A 171 -2.64 1.67 -8.52
C ILE A 171 -1.55 2.42 -9.26
N LYS A 172 -1.42 3.73 -8.99
CA LYS A 172 -0.27 4.50 -9.47
C LYS A 172 0.90 4.28 -8.51
N GLY A 173 2.04 3.84 -9.03
CA GLY A 173 3.25 3.75 -8.22
C GLY A 173 3.61 5.12 -7.64
N ILE A 174 3.84 5.18 -6.33
CA ILE A 174 4.10 6.44 -5.62
C ILE A 174 5.27 7.20 -6.25
N ASP A 175 6.34 6.48 -6.60
CA ASP A 175 7.54 7.09 -7.19
C ASP A 175 7.48 7.19 -8.72
N SER A 176 7.08 6.11 -9.41
CA SER A 176 7.14 6.04 -10.88
C SER A 176 5.96 6.71 -11.57
N GLN A 177 4.84 6.91 -10.88
CA GLN A 177 3.55 7.36 -11.42
C GLN A 177 2.96 6.44 -12.51
N ASN A 178 3.61 5.31 -12.80
CA ASN A 178 3.11 4.28 -13.69
C ASN A 178 1.90 3.58 -13.06
N GLU A 179 0.98 3.12 -13.88
CA GLU A 179 -0.16 2.33 -13.45
C GLU A 179 0.20 0.85 -13.41
N TYR A 180 -0.11 0.19 -12.29
CA TYR A 180 0.17 -1.22 -12.05
C TYR A 180 -1.11 -1.95 -11.67
N ASP A 181 -1.20 -3.24 -11.99
CA ASP A 181 -2.12 -4.14 -11.30
C ASP A 181 -1.79 -4.11 -9.80
N ILE A 182 -2.77 -3.77 -8.98
CA ILE A 182 -2.55 -3.51 -7.55
C ILE A 182 -2.07 -4.76 -6.80
N ARG A 183 -2.48 -5.96 -7.22
CA ARG A 183 -2.05 -7.20 -6.58
C ARG A 183 -0.62 -7.53 -6.95
N GLU A 184 -0.24 -7.34 -8.22
CA GLU A 184 1.15 -7.44 -8.65
C GLU A 184 2.03 -6.44 -7.89
N TYR A 185 1.53 -5.20 -7.73
CA TYR A 185 2.21 -4.14 -7.00
C TYR A 185 2.48 -4.57 -5.55
N PHE A 186 1.43 -5.01 -4.87
CA PHE A 186 1.51 -5.47 -3.48
C PHE A 186 2.41 -6.70 -3.33
N ALA A 187 2.29 -7.70 -4.20
CA ALA A 187 3.12 -8.90 -4.16
C ALA A 187 4.62 -8.56 -4.26
N GLY A 188 4.97 -7.57 -5.10
CA GLY A 188 6.34 -7.06 -5.21
C GLY A 188 6.85 -6.50 -3.88
N ASP A 189 6.01 -5.73 -3.17
CA ASP A 189 6.34 -5.15 -1.87
C ASP A 189 6.39 -6.19 -0.75
N LEU A 190 5.50 -7.19 -0.77
CA LEU A 190 5.55 -8.31 0.18
C LEU A 190 6.88 -9.06 0.08
N ILE A 191 7.42 -9.29 -1.12
CA ILE A 191 8.72 -9.95 -1.28
C ILE A 191 9.82 -9.14 -0.58
N VAL A 192 9.81 -7.81 -0.77
CA VAL A 192 10.77 -6.90 -0.11
C VAL A 192 10.64 -6.96 1.40
N TYR A 193 9.40 -6.88 1.92
CA TYR A 193 9.14 -7.02 3.35
C TYR A 193 9.64 -8.35 3.90
N MET A 194 9.24 -9.48 3.30
CA MET A 194 9.60 -10.82 3.78
C MET A 194 11.12 -11.02 3.83
N GLN A 195 11.84 -10.49 2.83
CA GLN A 195 13.31 -10.56 2.82
C GLN A 195 13.95 -9.67 3.90
N LYS A 196 13.44 -8.45 4.10
CA LYS A 196 14.01 -7.51 5.08
C LYS A 196 13.68 -7.86 6.53
N ALA A 197 12.44 -8.27 6.79
CA ALA A 197 11.98 -8.68 8.11
C ALA A 197 12.38 -10.13 8.44
N ASN A 198 12.85 -10.91 7.45
CA ASN A 198 13.04 -12.35 7.55
C ASN A 198 11.77 -13.07 8.05
N ASP A 199 10.61 -12.56 7.65
CA ASP A 199 9.30 -13.11 7.97
C ASP A 199 8.66 -13.67 6.70
N PHE A 200 8.65 -14.99 6.57
CA PHE A 200 8.12 -15.68 5.38
C PHE A 200 6.74 -16.30 5.61
N GLN A 201 6.04 -16.00 6.71
CA GLN A 201 4.73 -16.59 6.99
C GLN A 201 3.68 -16.21 5.92
N TYR A 202 3.84 -15.05 5.30
CA TYR A 202 2.96 -14.54 4.25
C TYR A 202 3.29 -15.05 2.84
N GLU A 203 4.23 -15.99 2.67
CA GLU A 203 4.62 -16.44 1.33
C GLU A 203 3.45 -17.09 0.56
N THR A 204 2.62 -17.87 1.23
CA THR A 204 1.43 -18.49 0.59
C THR A 204 0.43 -17.42 0.18
N PHE A 205 0.21 -16.42 1.03
CA PHE A 205 -0.66 -15.29 0.73
C PHE A 205 -0.12 -14.44 -0.44
N MET A 206 1.18 -14.16 -0.47
CA MET A 206 1.81 -13.46 -1.59
C MET A 206 1.55 -14.17 -2.93
N LYS A 207 1.56 -15.52 -2.95
CA LYS A 207 1.28 -16.29 -4.18
C LYS A 207 -0.17 -16.14 -4.65
N THR A 208 -1.14 -15.85 -3.77
CA THR A 208 -2.53 -15.62 -4.19
C THR A 208 -2.73 -14.25 -4.83
N LEU A 209 -1.80 -13.32 -4.64
CA LEU A 209 -1.81 -12.01 -5.29
C LEU A 209 -1.29 -12.07 -6.74
N ILE A 210 -0.44 -13.05 -7.06
CA ILE A 210 0.24 -13.11 -8.36
C ILE A 210 -0.72 -13.68 -9.43
N PRO A 211 -1.04 -12.92 -10.49
CA PRO A 211 -1.86 -13.42 -11.59
C PRO A 211 -1.09 -14.47 -12.42
N SER A 212 -1.82 -15.27 -13.20
CA SER A 212 -1.22 -16.28 -14.07
C SER A 212 -0.30 -15.69 -15.14
N LYS A 213 -0.58 -14.46 -15.58
CA LYS A 213 0.25 -13.66 -16.49
C LYS A 213 0.67 -12.39 -15.76
N ILE A 214 1.96 -12.30 -15.44
CA ILE A 214 2.57 -11.15 -14.74
C ILE A 214 2.89 -10.06 -15.76
N THR A 215 2.55 -8.82 -15.43
CA THR A 215 2.75 -7.63 -16.26
C THR A 215 3.73 -6.63 -15.65
N ASP A 216 3.90 -6.64 -14.32
CA ASP A 216 4.86 -5.82 -13.59
C ASP A 216 6.29 -6.42 -13.64
N SER A 217 7.18 -5.75 -14.36
CA SER A 217 8.61 -6.14 -14.47
C SER A 217 9.33 -6.14 -13.11
N ARG A 218 8.88 -5.33 -12.15
CA ARG A 218 9.43 -5.26 -10.80
C ARG A 218 9.07 -6.49 -9.98
N LEU A 219 7.82 -6.96 -10.05
CA LEU A 219 7.39 -8.19 -9.40
C LEU A 219 8.23 -9.39 -9.89
N VAL A 220 8.36 -9.60 -11.21
CA VAL A 220 9.17 -10.71 -11.72
C VAL A 220 10.66 -10.56 -11.40
N PHE A 221 11.20 -9.34 -11.35
CA PHE A 221 12.56 -9.13 -10.89
C PHE A 221 12.72 -9.53 -9.41
N ASN A 222 11.81 -9.11 -8.53
CA ASN A 222 11.83 -9.46 -7.11
C ASN A 222 11.67 -10.98 -6.90
N LEU A 223 10.85 -11.65 -7.72
CA LEU A 223 10.74 -13.12 -7.72
C LEU A 223 12.06 -13.79 -8.15
N ALA A 224 12.79 -13.22 -9.11
CA ALA A 224 14.11 -13.72 -9.49
C ALA A 224 15.11 -13.57 -8.32
N CYS A 225 15.14 -12.41 -7.66
CA CYS A 225 15.97 -12.15 -6.47
C CYS A 225 15.65 -13.13 -5.32
N LEU A 226 14.37 -13.32 -5.00
CA LEU A 226 13.91 -14.26 -3.97
C LEU A 226 14.40 -15.69 -4.24
N ASN A 227 14.27 -16.16 -5.48
CA ASN A 227 14.71 -17.50 -5.87
C ASN A 227 16.24 -17.62 -5.94
N SER A 228 16.93 -16.56 -6.35
CA SER A 228 18.40 -16.48 -6.31
C SER A 228 18.93 -16.66 -4.88
N ASN A 229 18.36 -15.91 -3.93
CA ASN A 229 18.73 -15.98 -2.52
C ASN A 229 18.51 -17.38 -1.92
N ARG A 230 17.48 -18.09 -2.40
CA ARG A 230 17.15 -19.47 -2.03
C ARG A 230 17.94 -20.54 -2.79
N GLY A 231 18.82 -20.16 -3.73
CA GLY A 231 19.58 -21.10 -4.56
C GLY A 231 18.73 -21.85 -5.59
N LYS A 232 17.50 -21.40 -5.85
CA LYS A 232 16.56 -22.01 -6.80
C LYS A 232 16.87 -21.56 -8.22
N LYS A 233 17.91 -22.13 -8.82
CA LYS A 233 18.44 -21.73 -10.14
C LYS A 233 17.38 -21.71 -11.24
N LYS A 234 16.59 -22.79 -11.39
CA LYS A 234 15.62 -22.93 -12.49
C LYS A 234 14.54 -21.84 -12.42
N GLU A 235 14.02 -21.60 -11.23
CA GLU A 235 12.99 -20.59 -10.94
C GLU A 235 13.54 -19.18 -11.09
N MET A 236 14.76 -18.94 -10.60
CA MET A 236 15.45 -17.66 -10.79
C MET A 236 15.61 -17.34 -12.29
N LEU A 237 16.14 -18.27 -13.09
CA LEU A 237 16.31 -18.08 -14.54
C LEU A 237 14.96 -17.92 -15.28
N LYS A 238 13.90 -18.60 -14.83
CA LYS A 238 12.54 -18.41 -15.35
C LYS A 238 12.09 -16.97 -15.17
N TYR A 239 12.17 -16.44 -13.95
CA TYR A 239 11.72 -15.08 -13.65
C TYR A 239 12.61 -14.02 -14.28
N MET A 240 13.93 -14.24 -14.37
CA MET A 240 14.82 -13.36 -15.12
C MET A 240 14.38 -13.21 -16.59
N LYS A 241 14.05 -14.31 -17.28
CA LYS A 241 13.58 -14.25 -18.67
C LYS A 241 12.32 -13.41 -18.82
N ILE A 242 11.37 -13.57 -17.90
CA ILE A 242 10.11 -12.80 -17.91
C ILE A 242 10.41 -11.32 -17.66
N ALA A 243 11.22 -11.01 -16.65
CA ALA A 243 11.61 -9.64 -16.33
C ALA A 243 12.30 -8.93 -17.51
N LEU A 244 13.24 -9.61 -18.18
CA LEU A 244 13.90 -9.09 -19.38
C LEU A 244 12.91 -8.86 -20.52
N ALA A 245 11.95 -9.77 -20.73
CA ALA A 245 10.89 -9.61 -21.74
C ALA A 245 9.94 -8.45 -21.43
N LEU A 246 9.74 -8.12 -20.15
CA LEU A 246 9.00 -6.95 -19.67
C LEU A 246 9.85 -5.67 -19.62
N GLY A 247 11.07 -5.68 -20.17
CA GLY A 247 11.90 -4.48 -20.30
C GLY A 247 12.85 -4.20 -19.14
N LYS A 248 12.95 -5.08 -18.12
CA LYS A 248 13.91 -4.90 -17.02
C LYS A 248 15.35 -4.88 -17.58
N PRO A 249 16.19 -3.86 -17.28
CA PRO A 249 17.52 -3.79 -17.85
C PRO A 249 18.44 -4.93 -17.39
N LYS A 250 19.22 -5.50 -18.33
CA LYS A 250 20.23 -6.54 -18.03
C LYS A 250 21.23 -6.11 -16.94
N SER A 251 21.52 -4.81 -16.84
CA SER A 251 22.42 -4.24 -15.82
C SER A 251 21.93 -4.49 -14.38
N HIS A 252 20.61 -4.56 -14.15
CA HIS A 252 20.07 -4.78 -12.80
C HIS A 252 20.48 -6.16 -12.27
N PHE A 253 20.48 -7.19 -13.12
CA PHE A 253 20.93 -8.54 -12.72
C PHE A 253 22.45 -8.63 -12.51
N LYS A 254 23.23 -7.84 -13.26
CA LYS A 254 24.69 -7.78 -13.11
C LYS A 254 25.12 -7.06 -11.83
N GLY A 255 24.37 -6.02 -11.44
CA GLY A 255 24.70 -5.17 -10.30
C GLY A 255 24.11 -5.66 -8.97
N ASP A 256 23.00 -6.39 -9.00
CA ASP A 256 22.30 -6.77 -7.78
C ASP A 256 23.02 -7.92 -7.01
N PRO A 257 23.39 -7.71 -5.73
CA PRO A 257 24.08 -8.70 -4.91
C PRO A 257 23.32 -10.01 -4.73
N ASP A 258 21.99 -10.02 -4.87
CA ASP A 258 21.18 -11.23 -4.75
C ASP A 258 21.57 -12.27 -5.81
N PHE A 259 22.08 -11.84 -6.96
CA PHE A 259 22.54 -12.72 -8.04
C PHE A 259 24.03 -13.08 -7.97
N LYS A 260 24.78 -12.59 -6.97
CA LYS A 260 26.25 -12.76 -6.89
C LYS A 260 26.70 -14.23 -7.02
N LYS A 261 25.91 -15.17 -6.49
CA LYS A 261 26.18 -16.62 -6.57
C LYS A 261 26.13 -17.17 -8.00
N PHE A 262 25.47 -16.47 -8.91
CA PHE A 262 25.21 -16.90 -10.29
C PHE A 262 25.95 -16.07 -11.35
N TRP A 263 26.75 -15.05 -10.97
CA TRP A 263 27.45 -14.22 -11.94
C TRP A 263 28.43 -14.98 -12.86
N ASN A 264 28.91 -16.14 -12.44
CA ASN A 264 29.76 -17.03 -13.25
C ASN A 264 28.98 -18.22 -13.85
N ASP A 265 27.67 -18.33 -13.59
CA ASP A 265 26.85 -19.42 -14.11
C ASP A 265 26.59 -19.23 -15.62
N PRO A 266 26.86 -20.24 -16.47
CA PRO A 266 26.71 -20.11 -17.92
C PRO A 266 25.28 -19.76 -18.36
N ASP A 267 24.26 -20.31 -17.68
CA ASP A 267 22.86 -20.06 -18.05
C ASP A 267 22.43 -18.65 -17.65
N PHE A 268 22.91 -18.17 -16.50
CA PHE A 268 22.73 -16.79 -16.07
C PHE A 268 23.37 -15.82 -17.08
N LEU A 269 24.64 -16.04 -17.40
CA LEU A 269 25.41 -15.22 -18.33
C LEU A 269 24.78 -15.16 -19.72
N LYS A 270 24.17 -16.26 -20.20
CA LYS A 270 23.45 -16.30 -21.48
C LYS A 270 22.27 -15.31 -21.54
N LEU A 271 21.66 -14.96 -20.41
CA LEU A 271 20.53 -14.03 -20.37
C LEU A 271 20.95 -12.56 -20.33
N ILE A 272 22.13 -12.27 -19.77
CA ILE A 272 22.54 -10.90 -19.43
C ILE A 272 23.75 -10.40 -20.24
N ARG A 273 24.40 -11.27 -21.01
CA ARG A 273 25.41 -10.87 -22.01
C ARG A 273 24.76 -10.27 -23.25
#